data_AF-A0A349PSZ6-F1
#
_entry.id   AF-A0A349PSZ6-F1
#
_cell.length_a   1.000
_cell.length_b   1.000
_cell.length_c   1.000
_cell.angle_alpha   90.00
_cell.angle_beta   90.00
_cell.angle_gamma   90.00
#
_symmetry.space_group_name_H-M   'P 1'
#
loop_
_entity.id
_entity.type
_entity.pdbx_description
1 polymer ?
#
loop_
_entity_poly.entity_id
_entity_poly.type
_entity_poly.pdbx_seq_one_letter_code
_entity_poly.pdbx_strand_id
1 'polypeptide(L)'
;MDGVIYHGNRVLPGVAEFIQWLHDENKEYLFLTNNSGYTPRELSQKLARMGLDVTEEHFYTSALATAAFLRDQAPGCSVFAIGEAGLLNALYDAGITMNDVNPDYVVVGEGRSYSLDTLTKATNLVWKGAKLIGANSDVSGPIENGIVPACRALVAPIEMATGTQAYFCGKPNPLMMRTGLRMLHCHSAEAVMVGDRMDTDVISGMESG
;
A
#
# COMPACT_ATOMS: atom_id res chain seq x y z
N MET A 1 -7.60 -7.22 -2.97
CA MET A 1 -7.58 -7.50 -4.43
C MET A 1 -7.43 -8.99 -4.64
N ASP A 2 -6.31 -9.57 -4.19
CA ASP A 2 -6.28 -11.02 -3.94
C ASP A 2 -7.37 -11.36 -2.92
N GLY A 3 -8.13 -12.42 -3.15
CA GLY A 3 -9.31 -12.81 -2.35
C GLY A 3 -10.65 -12.18 -2.77
N VAL A 4 -10.63 -11.10 -3.57
CA VAL A 4 -11.85 -10.36 -4.01
C VAL A 4 -12.01 -10.35 -5.53
N ILE A 5 -10.93 -10.09 -6.25
CA ILE A 5 -10.91 -9.96 -7.72
C ILE A 5 -10.30 -11.21 -8.35
N TYR A 6 -9.23 -11.72 -7.73
CA TYR A 6 -8.53 -12.91 -8.19
C TYR A 6 -8.00 -13.69 -7.00
N HIS A 7 -7.61 -14.94 -7.25
CA HIS A 7 -6.77 -15.73 -6.37
C HIS A 7 -5.52 -16.18 -7.15
N GLY A 8 -4.35 -15.70 -6.73
CA GLY A 8 -3.10 -15.90 -7.48
C GLY A 8 -3.17 -15.26 -8.89
N ASN A 9 -3.29 -16.09 -9.92
CA ASN A 9 -3.39 -15.70 -11.33
C ASN A 9 -4.75 -16.04 -11.97
N ARG A 10 -5.76 -16.35 -11.16
CA ARG A 10 -7.11 -16.72 -11.63
C ARG A 10 -8.14 -15.72 -11.13
N VAL A 11 -8.88 -15.11 -12.05
CA VAL A 11 -10.02 -14.23 -11.74
C VAL A 11 -11.12 -15.03 -11.06
N LEU A 12 -11.75 -14.45 -10.04
CA LEU A 12 -12.88 -15.08 -9.35
C LEU A 12 -14.15 -15.02 -10.22
N PRO A 13 -15.05 -16.02 -10.13
CA PRO A 13 -16.30 -16.01 -10.88
C PRO A 13 -17.12 -14.74 -10.63
N GLY A 14 -17.66 -14.12 -11.69
CA GLY A 14 -18.51 -12.93 -11.60
C GLY A 14 -17.77 -11.59 -11.62
N VAL A 15 -16.44 -11.57 -11.50
CA VAL A 15 -15.65 -10.33 -11.43
C VAL A 15 -15.62 -9.58 -12.76
N ALA A 16 -15.49 -10.30 -13.87
CA ALA A 16 -15.50 -9.66 -15.19
C ALA A 16 -16.88 -9.05 -15.48
N GLU A 17 -17.94 -9.78 -15.16
CA GLU A 17 -19.33 -9.34 -15.27
C GLU A 17 -19.61 -8.14 -14.37
N PHE A 18 -19.07 -8.13 -13.15
CA PHE A 18 -19.21 -7.02 -12.21
C PHE A 18 -18.51 -5.75 -12.69
N ILE A 19 -17.27 -5.86 -13.17
CA ILE A 19 -16.54 -4.71 -13.73
C ILE A 19 -17.27 -4.16 -14.96
N GLN A 20 -17.74 -5.04 -15.86
CA GLN A 20 -18.52 -4.61 -17.02
C GLN A 20 -19.81 -3.90 -16.59
N TRP A 21 -20.51 -4.43 -15.59
CA TRP A 21 -21.71 -3.78 -15.05
C TRP A 21 -21.42 -2.39 -14.46
N LEU A 22 -20.29 -2.21 -13.76
CA LEU A 22 -19.87 -0.89 -13.28
C LEU A 22 -19.68 0.11 -14.45
N HIS A 23 -19.07 -0.34 -15.55
CA HIS A 23 -18.92 0.48 -16.75
C HIS A 23 -20.26 0.82 -17.39
N ASP A 24 -21.13 -0.17 -17.59
CA ASP A 24 -22.45 0.01 -18.23
C ASP A 24 -23.34 0.96 -17.42
N GLU A 25 -23.23 0.94 -16.09
CA GLU A 25 -23.99 1.79 -15.17
C GLU A 25 -23.29 3.11 -14.79
N ASN A 26 -22.16 3.45 -15.44
CA ASN A 26 -21.34 4.63 -15.16
C ASN A 26 -21.01 4.79 -13.66
N LYS A 27 -20.56 3.71 -13.03
CA LYS A 27 -20.12 3.69 -11.64
C LYS A 27 -18.62 3.89 -11.55
N GLU A 28 -18.22 4.89 -10.76
CA GLU A 28 -16.84 5.09 -10.38
C GLU A 28 -16.39 3.98 -9.41
N TYR A 29 -15.17 3.48 -9.58
CA TYR A 29 -14.60 2.46 -8.71
C TYR A 29 -13.09 2.61 -8.56
N LEU A 30 -12.56 2.15 -7.43
CA LEU A 30 -11.14 2.22 -7.11
C LEU A 30 -10.70 0.94 -6.39
N PHE A 31 -9.63 0.31 -6.87
CA PHE A 31 -8.96 -0.79 -6.20
C PHE A 31 -8.01 -0.26 -5.12
N LEU A 32 -8.37 -0.51 -3.87
CA LEU A 32 -7.54 -0.21 -2.69
C LEU A 32 -6.71 -1.44 -2.29
N THR A 33 -5.38 -1.36 -2.42
CA THR A 33 -4.49 -2.48 -2.11
C THR A 33 -3.36 -2.10 -1.14
N ASN A 34 -3.14 -2.92 -0.11
CA ASN A 34 -2.01 -2.76 0.80
C ASN A 34 -0.67 -3.16 0.19
N ASN A 35 -0.65 -3.74 -1.01
CA ASN A 35 0.59 -4.09 -1.69
C ASN A 35 1.35 -2.82 -2.10
N SER A 36 2.53 -2.60 -1.49
CA SER A 36 3.41 -1.48 -1.82
C SER A 36 4.46 -1.80 -2.89
N GLY A 37 4.52 -3.05 -3.34
CA GLY A 37 5.57 -3.52 -4.24
C GLY A 37 5.30 -3.25 -5.72
N TYR A 38 4.04 -3.25 -6.13
CA TYR A 38 3.63 -3.02 -7.52
C TYR A 38 3.21 -1.58 -7.78
N THR A 39 3.59 -1.07 -8.95
CA THR A 39 3.06 0.17 -9.52
C THR A 39 1.62 -0.03 -10.04
N PRO A 40 0.80 1.04 -10.14
CA PRO A 40 -0.50 1.00 -10.81
C PRO A 40 -0.43 0.37 -12.22
N ARG A 41 0.59 0.72 -12.99
CA ARG A 41 0.88 0.10 -14.30
C ARG A 41 1.03 -1.41 -14.25
N GLU A 42 1.81 -1.92 -13.31
CA GLU A 42 2.01 -3.37 -13.18
C GLU A 42 0.74 -4.08 -12.75
N LEU A 43 -0.09 -3.46 -11.91
CA LEU A 43 -1.39 -3.98 -11.52
C LEU A 43 -2.38 -4.01 -12.68
N SER A 44 -2.45 -2.93 -13.46
CA SER A 44 -3.23 -2.85 -14.71
C SER A 44 -2.81 -3.94 -15.69
N GLN A 45 -1.51 -4.07 -15.97
CA GLN A 45 -0.99 -5.12 -16.85
C GLN A 45 -1.25 -6.53 -16.32
N LYS A 46 -1.21 -6.72 -15.00
CA LYS A 46 -1.54 -8.00 -14.36
C LYS A 46 -3.01 -8.35 -14.58
N LEU A 47 -3.93 -7.41 -14.40
CA LEU A 47 -5.36 -7.61 -14.66
C LEU A 47 -5.63 -7.86 -16.16
N ALA A 48 -4.95 -7.14 -17.06
CA ALA A 48 -5.08 -7.33 -18.50
C ALA A 48 -4.69 -8.75 -18.94
N ARG A 49 -3.60 -9.31 -18.38
CA ARG A 49 -3.21 -10.73 -18.63
C ARG A 49 -4.24 -11.74 -18.15
N MET A 50 -5.09 -11.33 -17.23
CA MET A 50 -6.20 -12.11 -16.69
C MET A 50 -7.53 -11.85 -17.42
N GLY A 51 -7.52 -11.02 -18.47
CA GLY A 51 -8.71 -10.72 -19.27
C GLY A 51 -9.58 -9.58 -18.73
N LEU A 52 -9.07 -8.79 -17.79
CA LEU A 52 -9.77 -7.62 -17.25
C LEU A 52 -9.12 -6.34 -17.76
N ASP A 53 -9.89 -5.51 -18.48
CA ASP A 53 -9.43 -4.21 -18.97
C ASP A 53 -9.66 -3.14 -17.90
N VAL A 54 -8.60 -2.76 -17.20
CA VAL A 54 -8.64 -1.77 -16.10
C VAL A 54 -7.44 -0.85 -16.24
N THR A 55 -7.68 0.45 -16.33
CA THR A 55 -6.63 1.47 -16.44
C THR A 55 -5.92 1.73 -15.11
N GLU A 56 -4.74 2.34 -15.15
CA GLU A 56 -3.90 2.62 -13.98
C GLU A 56 -4.58 3.53 -12.94
N GLU A 57 -5.50 4.39 -13.38
CA GLU A 57 -6.22 5.37 -12.56
C GLU A 57 -7.13 4.71 -11.52
N HIS A 58 -7.56 3.48 -11.77
CA HIS A 58 -8.38 2.69 -10.85
C HIS A 58 -7.56 2.05 -9.72
N PHE A 59 -6.25 2.28 -9.59
CA PHE A 59 -5.44 1.68 -8.53
C PHE A 59 -4.90 2.71 -7.56
N TYR A 60 -5.17 2.48 -6.27
CA TYR A 60 -4.55 3.22 -5.19
C TYR A 60 -3.91 2.25 -4.20
N THR A 61 -2.58 2.34 -4.08
CA THR A 61 -1.75 1.42 -3.32
C THR A 61 -1.29 2.04 -1.99
N SER A 62 -0.86 1.21 -1.05
CA SER A 62 -0.23 1.69 0.20
C SER A 62 1.05 2.49 -0.05
N ALA A 63 1.78 2.21 -1.15
CA ALA A 63 2.91 3.01 -1.59
C ALA A 63 2.50 4.45 -1.96
N LEU A 64 1.44 4.60 -2.77
CA LEU A 64 0.89 5.91 -3.12
C LEU A 64 0.36 6.65 -1.89
N ALA A 65 -0.33 5.94 -0.99
CA ALA A 65 -0.81 6.51 0.27
C ALA A 65 0.33 7.00 1.16
N THR A 66 1.43 6.24 1.24
CA THR A 66 2.62 6.61 2.01
C THR A 66 3.31 7.85 1.43
N ALA A 67 3.48 7.90 0.11
CA ALA A 67 4.08 9.04 -0.56
C ALA A 67 3.23 10.30 -0.42
N ALA A 68 1.91 10.20 -0.60
CA ALA A 68 0.98 11.31 -0.40
C ALA A 68 1.01 11.82 1.05
N PHE A 69 1.02 10.91 2.03
CA PHE A 69 1.14 11.26 3.45
C PHE A 69 2.42 12.06 3.73
N LEU A 70 3.58 11.59 3.26
CA LEU A 70 4.85 12.27 3.48
C LEU A 70 4.91 13.63 2.79
N ARG A 71 4.43 13.72 1.55
CA ARG A 71 4.36 14.98 0.78
C ARG A 71 3.53 16.02 1.52
N ASP A 72 2.38 15.64 2.05
CA ASP A 72 1.45 16.57 2.71
C ASP A 72 1.93 16.92 4.14
N GLN A 73 2.51 15.96 4.86
CA GLN A 73 2.93 16.13 6.26
C GLN A 73 4.30 16.82 6.40
N ALA A 74 5.22 16.57 5.47
CA ALA A 74 6.59 17.07 5.51
C ALA A 74 7.12 17.35 4.08
N PRO A 75 6.65 18.43 3.42
CA PRO A 75 7.12 18.80 2.09
C PRO A 75 8.63 18.96 2.03
N GLY A 76 9.27 18.35 1.01
CA GLY A 76 10.72 18.42 0.81
C GLY A 76 11.54 17.51 1.74
N CYS A 77 10.91 16.59 2.47
CA CYS A 77 11.61 15.62 3.28
C CYS A 77 12.45 14.64 2.45
N SER A 78 13.36 13.98 3.15
CA SER A 78 14.20 12.93 2.62
C SER A 78 13.95 11.58 3.29
N VAL A 79 14.08 10.50 2.52
CA VAL A 79 13.72 9.15 2.92
C VAL A 79 14.85 8.16 2.66
N PHE A 80 15.09 7.25 3.60
CA PHE A 80 15.70 5.95 3.29
C PHE A 80 14.59 4.90 3.13
N ALA A 81 14.40 4.41 1.91
CA ALA A 81 13.32 3.49 1.57
C ALA A 81 13.83 2.04 1.45
N ILE A 82 13.08 1.10 2.04
CA ILE A 82 13.23 -0.34 1.84
C ILE A 82 11.95 -0.84 1.20
N GLY A 83 12.03 -1.32 -0.05
CA GLY A 83 10.87 -1.85 -0.77
C GLY A 83 11.17 -2.03 -2.26
N GLU A 84 10.14 -2.36 -3.03
CA GLU A 84 10.23 -2.56 -4.48
C GLU A 84 9.90 -1.29 -5.28
N ALA A 85 9.91 -1.42 -6.61
CA ALA A 85 9.68 -0.34 -7.56
C ALA A 85 8.37 0.44 -7.31
N GLY A 86 7.29 -0.22 -6.87
CA GLY A 86 6.03 0.45 -6.53
C GLY A 86 6.21 1.56 -5.48
N LEU A 87 6.93 1.27 -4.40
CA LEU A 87 7.22 2.21 -3.33
C LEU A 87 8.20 3.30 -3.78
N LEU A 88 9.30 2.90 -4.42
CA LEU A 88 10.35 3.83 -4.84
C LEU A 88 9.82 4.85 -5.85
N ASN A 89 9.03 4.41 -6.83
CA ASN A 89 8.44 5.29 -7.82
C ASN A 89 7.41 6.23 -7.18
N ALA A 90 6.53 5.72 -6.30
CA ALA A 90 5.56 6.56 -5.61
C ALA A 90 6.22 7.70 -4.82
N LEU A 91 7.31 7.41 -4.10
CA LEU A 91 8.08 8.42 -3.37
C LEU A 91 8.74 9.42 -4.32
N TYR A 92 9.35 8.93 -5.41
CA TYR A 92 10.01 9.78 -6.41
C TYR A 92 9.02 10.72 -7.11
N ASP A 93 7.87 10.21 -7.55
CA ASP A 93 6.82 10.97 -8.24
C ASP A 93 6.18 12.02 -7.30
N ALA A 94 6.21 11.78 -5.99
CA ALA A 94 5.83 12.76 -4.97
C ALA A 94 6.91 13.83 -4.68
N GLY A 95 8.06 13.77 -5.34
CA GLY A 95 9.17 14.71 -5.18
C GLY A 95 10.01 14.47 -3.92
N ILE A 96 9.96 13.27 -3.34
CA ILE A 96 10.69 12.93 -2.11
C ILE A 96 12.10 12.46 -2.47
N THR A 97 13.10 13.00 -1.78
CA THR A 97 14.50 12.71 -2.06
C THR A 97 14.97 11.47 -1.32
N MET A 98 15.66 10.55 -2.01
CA MET A 98 16.29 9.39 -1.38
C MET A 98 17.60 9.83 -0.68
N ASN A 99 17.72 9.55 0.62
CA ASN A 99 18.89 9.88 1.44
C ASN A 99 19.25 8.70 2.33
N ASP A 100 20.49 8.22 2.22
CA ASP A 100 20.97 7.04 2.92
C ASP A 100 21.97 7.36 4.04
N VAL A 101 22.20 8.65 4.31
CA VAL A 101 23.14 9.17 5.32
C VAL A 101 22.41 9.70 6.56
N ASN A 102 21.45 10.60 6.37
CA ASN A 102 20.70 11.28 7.44
C ASN A 102 19.27 11.65 6.99
N PRO A 103 18.43 10.68 6.61
CA PRO A 103 17.07 10.96 6.18
C PRO A 103 16.19 11.46 7.32
N ASP A 104 15.13 12.17 6.97
CA ASP A 104 14.08 12.53 7.91
C ASP A 104 13.21 11.32 8.28
N TYR A 105 13.05 10.39 7.34
CA TYR A 105 12.21 9.21 7.46
C TYR A 105 12.91 7.93 6.98
N VAL A 106 12.65 6.82 7.67
CA VAL A 106 12.87 5.47 7.17
C VAL A 106 11.51 4.89 6.79
N VAL A 107 11.35 4.49 5.52
CA VAL A 107 10.09 3.94 4.99
C VAL A 107 10.31 2.49 4.61
N VAL A 108 9.47 1.60 5.12
CA VAL A 108 9.53 0.16 4.83
C VAL A 108 8.25 -0.29 4.16
N GLY A 109 8.37 -0.89 2.98
CA GLY A 109 7.30 -1.61 2.27
C GLY A 109 7.59 -3.09 2.17
N GLU A 110 6.76 -3.81 1.41
CA GLU A 110 7.08 -5.18 1.00
C GLU A 110 8.19 -5.19 -0.04
N GLY A 111 9.08 -6.18 0.07
CA GLY A 111 10.06 -6.45 -0.97
C GLY A 111 11.00 -7.58 -0.63
N ARG A 112 11.76 -8.00 -1.65
CA ARG A 112 12.79 -9.04 -1.59
C ARG A 112 14.14 -8.45 -1.15
N SER A 113 14.31 -7.14 -1.29
CA SER A 113 15.49 -6.38 -0.87
C SER A 113 15.54 -6.18 0.65
N TYR A 114 15.51 -7.29 1.38
CA TYR A 114 15.54 -7.32 2.83
C TYR A 114 16.72 -8.16 3.30
N SER A 115 17.71 -7.51 3.90
CA SER A 115 18.95 -8.13 4.39
C SER A 115 19.33 -7.60 5.76
N LEU A 116 20.21 -8.32 6.45
CA LEU A 116 20.76 -7.85 7.72
C LEU A 116 21.45 -6.48 7.58
N ASP A 117 22.15 -6.23 6.46
CA ASP A 117 22.82 -4.95 6.21
C ASP A 117 21.82 -3.81 6.06
N THR A 118 20.75 -4.05 5.29
CA THR A 118 19.69 -3.07 5.05
C THR A 118 18.95 -2.74 6.36
N LEU A 119 18.66 -3.77 7.15
CA LEU A 119 18.06 -3.62 8.47
C LEU A 119 18.96 -2.88 9.46
N THR A 120 20.26 -3.21 9.46
CA THR A 120 21.24 -2.56 10.33
C THR A 120 21.33 -1.08 10.00
N LYS A 121 21.34 -0.74 8.71
CA LYS A 121 21.31 0.66 8.26
C LYS A 121 20.04 1.37 8.72
N ALA A 122 18.87 0.83 8.40
CA ALA A 122 17.59 1.41 8.82
C ALA A 122 17.50 1.60 10.34
N THR A 123 17.91 0.59 11.11
CA THR A 123 17.94 0.63 12.58
C THR A 123 18.80 1.78 13.08
N ASN A 124 20.02 1.93 12.54
CA ASN A 124 20.91 3.02 12.95
C ASN A 124 20.38 4.41 12.53
N LEU A 125 19.71 4.52 11.39
CA LEU A 125 19.10 5.77 10.94
C LEU A 125 17.94 6.17 11.86
N VAL A 126 17.07 5.22 12.22
CA VAL A 126 15.99 5.45 13.20
C VAL A 126 16.55 5.77 14.58
N TRP A 127 17.56 5.04 15.04
CA TRP A 127 18.23 5.31 16.32
C TRP A 127 18.81 6.74 16.38
N LYS A 128 19.27 7.28 15.25
CA LYS A 128 19.76 8.66 15.12
C LYS A 128 18.65 9.72 15.00
N GLY A 129 17.37 9.31 15.02
CA GLY A 129 16.22 10.22 15.07
C GLY A 129 15.35 10.25 13.81
N ALA A 130 15.65 9.46 12.78
CA ALA A 130 14.74 9.35 11.62
C ALA A 130 13.41 8.70 12.06
N LYS A 131 12.29 9.25 11.59
CA LYS A 131 10.95 8.71 11.89
C LYS A 131 10.72 7.42 11.10
N LEU A 132 10.04 6.45 11.71
CA LEU A 132 9.78 5.15 11.08
C LEU A 132 8.36 5.08 10.51
N ILE A 133 8.24 4.73 9.22
CA ILE A 133 6.98 4.53 8.50
C ILE A 133 6.95 3.12 7.92
N GLY A 134 5.85 2.41 8.13
CA GLY A 134 5.50 1.21 7.37
C GLY A 134 4.45 1.54 6.32
N ALA A 135 4.57 0.99 5.12
CA ALA A 135 3.60 1.22 4.06
C ALA A 135 2.20 0.71 4.45
N ASN A 136 2.12 -0.43 5.12
CA ASN A 136 0.87 -1.01 5.64
C ASN A 136 1.13 -1.90 6.86
N SER A 137 0.07 -2.24 7.59
CA SER A 137 0.17 -2.99 8.84
C SER A 137 0.05 -4.51 8.71
N ASP A 138 0.10 -5.06 7.49
CA ASP A 138 -0.05 -6.51 7.29
C ASP A 138 1.15 -7.27 7.86
N VAL A 139 0.87 -8.30 8.67
CA VAL A 139 1.89 -9.12 9.33
C VAL A 139 2.37 -10.24 8.42
N SER A 140 1.44 -10.85 7.67
CA SER A 140 1.73 -11.92 6.72
C SER A 140 0.81 -11.88 5.52
N GLY A 141 1.21 -12.54 4.44
CA GLY A 141 0.40 -12.76 3.24
C GLY A 141 0.32 -14.24 2.87
N PRO A 142 -0.78 -14.71 2.26
CA PRO A 142 -0.90 -16.09 1.79
C PRO A 142 -0.02 -16.34 0.55
N ILE A 143 0.57 -17.52 0.47
CA ILE A 143 1.28 -18.05 -0.71
C ILE A 143 0.87 -19.51 -0.93
N GLU A 144 1.18 -20.08 -2.11
CA GLU A 144 0.74 -21.43 -2.51
C GLU A 144 0.99 -22.52 -1.45
N ASN A 145 2.14 -22.46 -0.77
CA ASN A 145 2.54 -23.44 0.24
C ASN A 145 2.82 -22.83 1.62
N GLY A 146 2.03 -21.83 2.05
CA GLY A 146 2.10 -21.30 3.41
C GLY A 146 1.86 -19.79 3.50
N ILE A 147 2.65 -19.13 4.36
CA ILE A 147 2.62 -17.68 4.55
C ILE A 147 3.99 -17.06 4.28
N VAL A 148 3.98 -15.80 3.87
CA VAL A 148 5.18 -14.97 3.76
C VAL A 148 5.09 -13.81 4.75
N PRO A 149 6.19 -13.36 5.37
CA PRO A 149 6.21 -12.11 6.12
C PRO A 149 5.78 -10.93 5.23
N ALA A 150 4.91 -10.06 5.75
CA ALA A 150 4.49 -8.83 5.08
C ALA A 150 5.08 -7.59 5.77
N CYS A 151 4.70 -6.38 5.33
CA CYS A 151 5.34 -5.13 5.71
C CYS A 151 5.56 -4.98 7.24
N ARG A 152 4.56 -5.25 8.07
CA ARG A 152 4.69 -5.09 9.53
C ARG A 152 5.70 -6.05 10.14
N ALA A 153 5.78 -7.29 9.64
CA ALA A 153 6.79 -8.25 10.09
C ALA A 153 8.22 -7.81 9.69
N LEU A 154 8.37 -7.12 8.56
CA LEU A 154 9.63 -6.54 8.10
C LEU A 154 10.01 -5.26 8.87
N VAL A 155 9.03 -4.55 9.42
CA VAL A 155 9.25 -3.37 10.26
C VAL A 155 9.68 -3.76 11.69
N ALA A 156 9.16 -4.88 12.20
CA ALA A 156 9.31 -5.29 13.59
C ALA A 156 10.77 -5.33 14.11
N PRO A 157 11.79 -5.81 13.37
CA PRO A 157 13.15 -5.80 13.88
C PRO A 157 13.69 -4.40 14.16
N ILE A 158 13.30 -3.41 13.36
CA ILE A 158 13.70 -2.00 13.54
C ILE A 158 13.00 -1.44 14.78
N GLU A 159 11.69 -1.70 14.93
CA GLU A 159 10.94 -1.26 16.11
C GLU A 159 11.52 -1.84 17.41
N MET A 160 11.79 -3.14 17.42
CA MET A 160 12.31 -3.85 18.58
C MET A 160 13.73 -3.40 18.94
N ALA A 161 14.58 -3.16 17.96
CA ALA A 161 15.96 -2.72 18.21
C ALA A 161 16.05 -1.26 18.66
N THR A 162 15.15 -0.39 18.20
CA THR A 162 15.21 1.06 18.49
C THR A 162 14.23 1.54 19.57
N GLY A 163 13.23 0.72 19.93
CA GLY A 163 12.10 1.12 20.77
C GLY A 163 11.14 2.12 20.09
N THR A 164 11.37 2.47 18.82
CA THR A 164 10.54 3.41 18.06
C THR A 164 9.40 2.65 17.40
N GLN A 165 8.16 3.12 17.58
CA GLN A 165 6.99 2.55 16.90
C GLN A 165 6.82 3.18 15.51
N ALA A 166 6.53 2.34 14.51
CA ALA A 166 6.25 2.78 13.17
C ALA A 166 4.82 3.34 13.05
N TYR A 167 4.66 4.33 12.18
CA TYR A 167 3.34 4.73 11.71
C TYR A 167 3.00 4.01 10.40
N PHE A 168 1.80 3.45 10.28
CA PHE A 168 1.37 2.67 9.13
C PHE A 168 0.34 3.43 8.29
N CYS A 169 0.59 3.61 6.98
CA CYS A 169 -0.26 4.43 6.11
C CYS A 169 -1.39 3.67 5.41
N GLY A 170 -1.21 2.37 5.13
CA GLY A 170 -2.19 1.51 4.50
C GLY A 170 -3.35 1.11 5.44
N LYS A 171 -4.31 0.36 4.90
CA LYS A 171 -5.47 -0.16 5.66
C LYS A 171 -4.99 -0.94 6.90
N PRO A 172 -5.63 -0.80 8.08
CA PRO A 172 -6.92 -0.16 8.32
C PRO A 172 -6.90 1.37 8.52
N ASN A 173 -5.78 2.05 8.24
CA ASN A 173 -5.70 3.49 8.41
C ASN A 173 -6.73 4.23 7.50
N PRO A 174 -7.60 5.11 8.05
CA PRO A 174 -8.63 5.80 7.29
C PRO A 174 -8.07 6.79 6.25
N LEU A 175 -6.78 7.16 6.33
CA LEU A 175 -6.11 8.02 5.33
C LEU A 175 -6.28 7.48 3.89
N MET A 176 -6.14 6.17 3.73
CA MET A 176 -6.25 5.53 2.42
C MET A 176 -7.68 5.63 1.89
N MET A 177 -8.68 5.40 2.74
CA MET A 177 -10.09 5.49 2.36
C MET A 177 -10.52 6.92 2.03
N ARG A 178 -10.16 7.89 2.88
CA ARG A 178 -10.46 9.32 2.65
C ARG A 178 -9.85 9.81 1.34
N THR A 179 -8.68 9.31 0.97
CA THR A 179 -8.08 9.65 -0.32
C THR A 179 -8.79 8.96 -1.47
N GLY A 180 -9.18 7.69 -1.31
CA GLY A 180 -10.02 6.99 -2.29
C GLY A 180 -11.33 7.71 -2.58
N LEU A 181 -12.06 8.14 -1.55
CA LEU A 181 -13.30 8.93 -1.70
C LEU A 181 -13.07 10.24 -2.46
N ARG A 182 -11.96 10.95 -2.17
CA ARG A 182 -11.59 12.16 -2.91
C ARG A 182 -11.28 11.88 -4.38
N MET A 183 -10.60 10.77 -4.68
CA MET A 183 -10.31 10.35 -6.06
C MET A 183 -11.58 9.97 -6.82
N LEU A 184 -12.54 9.33 -6.14
CA LEU A 184 -13.84 8.97 -6.70
C LEU A 184 -14.84 10.14 -6.73
N HIS A 185 -14.46 11.31 -6.20
CA HIS A 185 -15.31 12.49 -6.10
C HIS A 185 -16.68 12.23 -5.43
N CYS A 186 -16.73 11.34 -4.44
CA CYS A 186 -17.97 10.94 -3.77
C CYS A 186 -17.92 11.11 -2.24
N HIS A 187 -19.09 11.20 -1.62
CA HIS A 187 -19.23 11.17 -0.17
C HIS A 187 -19.26 9.73 0.35
N SER A 188 -18.81 9.47 1.58
CA SER A 188 -18.76 8.11 2.15
C SER A 188 -20.14 7.42 2.19
N ALA A 189 -21.19 8.20 2.48
CA ALA A 189 -22.59 7.77 2.43
C ALA A 189 -23.07 7.25 1.05
N GLU A 190 -22.32 7.53 -0.03
CA GLU A 190 -22.62 7.10 -1.40
C GLU A 190 -21.64 6.01 -1.88
N ALA A 191 -20.73 5.56 -1.01
CA ALA A 191 -19.68 4.62 -1.32
C ALA A 191 -19.90 3.28 -0.61
N VAL A 192 -19.41 2.20 -1.21
CA VAL A 192 -19.41 0.86 -0.62
C VAL A 192 -17.99 0.29 -0.69
N MET A 193 -17.48 -0.17 0.45
CA MET A 193 -16.23 -0.92 0.52
C MET A 193 -16.49 -2.41 0.32
N VAL A 194 -15.88 -3.01 -0.70
CA VAL A 194 -15.95 -4.45 -0.97
C VAL A 194 -14.59 -5.06 -0.66
N GLY A 195 -14.57 -6.01 0.28
CA GLY A 195 -13.35 -6.63 0.78
C GLY A 195 -13.62 -7.98 1.45
N ASP A 196 -12.59 -8.82 1.53
CA ASP A 196 -12.64 -10.15 2.13
C ASP A 196 -12.05 -10.18 3.55
N ARG A 197 -11.36 -9.12 3.97
CA ARG A 197 -10.66 -9.08 5.26
C ARG A 197 -11.41 -8.28 6.32
N MET A 198 -11.85 -8.96 7.38
CA MET A 198 -12.53 -8.30 8.51
C MET A 198 -11.63 -7.36 9.32
N ASP A 199 -10.36 -7.70 9.46
CA ASP A 199 -9.38 -6.95 10.26
C ASP A 199 -8.82 -5.69 9.57
N THR A 200 -9.12 -5.51 8.28
CA THR A 200 -8.63 -4.36 7.51
C THR A 200 -9.77 -3.70 6.75
N ASP A 201 -10.48 -4.40 5.87
CA ASP A 201 -11.50 -3.80 4.99
C ASP A 201 -12.74 -3.36 5.77
N VAL A 202 -13.27 -4.21 6.65
CA VAL A 202 -14.47 -3.88 7.46
C VAL A 202 -14.16 -2.74 8.44
N ILE A 203 -13.00 -2.80 9.12
CA ILE A 203 -12.56 -1.70 10.01
C ILE A 203 -12.35 -0.41 9.21
N SER A 204 -11.71 -0.47 8.04
CA SER A 204 -11.53 0.71 7.18
C SER A 204 -12.86 1.33 6.77
N GLY A 205 -13.86 0.51 6.45
CA GLY A 205 -15.21 0.96 6.13
C GLY A 205 -15.85 1.69 7.32
N MET A 206 -15.89 1.05 8.49
CA MET A 206 -16.51 1.62 9.69
C MET A 206 -15.85 2.93 10.16
N GLU A 207 -14.51 3.01 10.10
CA GLU A 207 -13.76 4.21 10.53
C GLU A 207 -13.85 5.38 9.54
N SER A 208 -14.34 5.12 8.33
CA SER A 208 -14.39 6.13 7.26
C SER A 208 -15.78 6.71 7.01
N GLY A 209 -16.79 6.24 7.75
CA GLY A 209 -18.16 6.78 7.75
C GLY A 209 -19.08 6.01 6.81
#